data_AF-A0A9Q0CIG9-F1
#
_entry.id   AF-A0A9Q0CIG9-F1
#
_cell.length_a   1.000
_cell.length_b   1.000
_cell.length_c   1.000
_cell.angle_alpha   90.00
_cell.angle_beta   90.00
_cell.angle_gamma   90.00
#
_symmetry.space_group_name_H-M   'P 1'
#
loop_
_entity.id
_entity.type
_entity.pdbx_description
1 polymer ?
#
loop_
_entity_poly.entity_id
_entity_poly.type
_entity_poly.pdbx_seq_one_letter_code
_entity_poly.pdbx_strand_id
1 'polypeptide(L)'
;MGRIAKLSLSPSFAFLFIIMLSLILPMALARSHLASHSDPHDLPSAAKQVRTWPCCDSCGACIETLPLRCQCLDLLPSCPSTCRRCIEEDKDPALSADPSRKYRCLDFITNLCEQTCTSTSIINQ
;
A
#
# COMPACT_ATOMS: atom_id res chain seq x y z
N MET A 1 -3.62 2.09 58.49
CA MET A 1 -4.99 2.64 58.54
C MET A 1 -5.27 3.37 57.22
N GLY A 2 -5.96 2.73 56.28
CA GLY A 2 -6.19 3.25 54.92
C GLY A 2 -7.22 4.37 54.90
N ARG A 3 -6.88 5.49 54.26
CA ARG A 3 -7.81 6.61 54.00
C ARG A 3 -8.75 6.20 52.86
N ILE A 4 -10.00 5.91 53.19
CA ILE A 4 -11.04 5.68 52.18
C ILE A 4 -11.36 7.06 51.59
N ALA A 5 -10.90 7.32 50.37
CA ALA A 5 -11.28 8.51 49.64
C ALA A 5 -12.80 8.47 49.41
N LYS A 6 -13.56 9.35 50.07
CA LYS A 6 -14.95 9.62 49.71
C LYS A 6 -14.93 10.24 48.31
N LEU A 7 -15.14 9.42 47.28
CA LEU A 7 -15.38 9.91 45.93
C LEU A 7 -16.71 10.68 45.95
N SER A 8 -16.61 12.01 46.00
CA SER A 8 -17.74 12.90 45.82
C SER A 8 -18.19 12.77 44.37
N LEU A 9 -19.15 11.88 44.12
CA LEU A 9 -19.77 11.63 42.83
C LEU A 9 -20.62 12.85 42.46
N SER A 10 -19.98 13.88 41.89
CA SER A 10 -20.69 15.05 41.40
C SER A 10 -21.57 14.64 40.22
N PRO A 11 -22.75 15.28 40.04
CA PRO A 11 -23.64 14.96 38.92
C PRO A 11 -22.92 15.10 37.57
N SER A 12 -21.93 15.99 37.48
CA SER A 12 -21.08 16.16 36.30
C SER A 12 -20.27 14.91 35.95
N PHE A 13 -19.72 14.19 36.93
CA PHE A 13 -18.99 12.94 36.68
C PHE A 13 -19.90 11.80 36.23
N ALA A 14 -21.12 11.72 36.81
CA ALA A 14 -22.11 10.73 36.39
C ALA A 14 -22.52 10.94 34.92
N PHE A 15 -22.72 12.20 34.49
CA PHE A 15 -23.01 12.52 33.10
C PHE A 15 -21.91 12.10 32.14
N LEU A 16 -20.64 12.37 32.46
CA LEU A 16 -19.51 11.96 31.63
C LEU A 16 -19.39 10.43 31.50
N PHE A 17 -19.65 9.70 32.58
CA PHE A 17 -19.61 8.24 32.58
C PHE A 17 -20.71 7.63 31.70
N ILE A 18 -21.92 8.20 31.74
CA ILE A 18 -23.06 7.77 30.91
C ILE A 18 -22.76 8.01 29.42
N ILE A 19 -22.19 9.17 29.06
CA ILE A 19 -21.79 9.49 27.68
C ILE A 19 -20.75 8.48 27.18
N MET A 20 -19.73 8.18 28.00
CA MET A 20 -18.72 7.17 27.65
C MET A 20 -19.33 5.78 27.43
N LEU A 21 -20.24 5.33 28.30
CA LEU A 21 -20.93 4.04 28.12
C LEU A 21 -21.77 4.00 26.83
N SER A 22 -22.43 5.11 26.47
CA SER A 22 -23.25 5.19 25.25
C SER A 22 -22.42 5.15 23.96
N LEU A 23 -21.18 5.65 23.96
CA LEU A 23 -20.28 5.62 22.81
C LEU A 23 -19.69 4.22 22.54
N ILE A 24 -19.62 3.35 23.55
CA ILE A 24 -18.98 2.03 23.44
C ILE A 24 -19.95 0.97 22.85
N LEU A 25 -21.27 1.21 22.83
CA LEU A 25 -22.25 0.17 22.54
C LEU A 25 -22.77 -0.01 21.09
N PRO A 26 -22.45 0.78 20.04
CA PRO A 26 -23.13 0.57 18.75
C PRO A 26 -22.50 -0.49 17.83
N MET A 27 -21.47 -1.24 18.23
CA MET A 27 -20.80 -2.18 17.30
C MET A 27 -21.44 -3.59 17.19
N ALA A 28 -22.60 -3.83 17.80
CA ALA A 28 -23.14 -5.19 17.92
C ALA A 28 -24.37 -5.53 17.04
N LEU A 29 -25.00 -4.59 16.33
CA LEU A 29 -26.26 -4.88 15.62
C LEU A 29 -26.34 -4.25 14.23
N ALA A 30 -25.58 -4.79 13.28
CA ALA A 30 -25.90 -4.75 11.85
C ALA A 30 -25.24 -5.91 11.10
N ARG A 31 -25.59 -7.15 11.46
CA ARG A 31 -25.31 -8.35 10.63
C ARG A 31 -26.64 -9.01 10.28
N SER A 32 -27.23 -8.59 9.16
CA SER A 32 -28.29 -9.35 8.52
C SER A 32 -28.55 -8.84 7.10
N HIS A 33 -27.79 -9.32 6.12
CA HIS A 33 -28.33 -9.63 4.79
C HIS A 33 -27.59 -10.84 4.22
N LEU A 34 -28.40 -11.77 3.72
CA LEU A 34 -28.08 -13.15 3.37
C LEU A 34 -27.03 -13.28 2.28
N ALA A 35 -26.29 -14.38 2.41
CA ALA A 35 -25.54 -15.10 1.40
C ALA A 35 -26.09 -14.88 -0.03
N SER A 36 -25.30 -14.17 -0.84
CA SER A 36 -25.41 -14.20 -2.29
C SER A 36 -24.43 -15.25 -2.79
N HIS A 37 -24.96 -16.15 -3.62
CA HIS A 37 -24.27 -17.23 -4.32
C HIS A 37 -23.04 -16.68 -5.07
N SER A 38 -21.83 -17.04 -4.61
CA SER A 38 -20.58 -16.71 -5.29
C SER A 38 -20.16 -17.89 -6.16
N ASP A 39 -20.44 -17.81 -7.46
CA ASP A 39 -19.71 -18.54 -8.49
C ASP A 39 -18.21 -18.21 -8.39
N PRO A 40 -17.29 -19.19 -8.26
CA PRO A 40 -15.87 -18.93 -8.15
C PRO A 40 -15.21 -18.93 -9.53
N HIS A 41 -15.60 -17.98 -10.38
CA HIS A 41 -14.86 -17.67 -11.60
C HIS A 41 -14.95 -16.17 -11.86
N ASP A 42 -14.11 -15.38 -11.19
CA ASP A 42 -13.35 -14.33 -11.89
C ASP A 42 -12.34 -13.64 -10.98
N LEU A 43 -11.10 -13.75 -11.46
CA LEU A 43 -9.91 -12.92 -11.25
C LEU A 43 -9.44 -12.59 -9.82
N PRO A 44 -8.13 -12.76 -9.54
CA PRO A 44 -7.52 -12.18 -8.35
C PRO A 44 -7.62 -10.65 -8.44
N SER A 45 -8.61 -10.10 -7.72
CA SER A 45 -8.72 -8.70 -7.39
C SER A 45 -7.42 -8.26 -6.75
N ALA A 46 -6.68 -7.44 -7.49
CA ALA A 46 -5.52 -6.64 -7.11
C ALA A 46 -5.06 -6.86 -5.67
N ALA A 47 -4.40 -8.00 -5.41
CA ALA A 47 -3.37 -8.01 -4.40
C ALA A 47 -2.45 -6.87 -4.80
N LYS A 48 -2.35 -5.84 -3.96
CA LYS A 48 -1.33 -4.79 -4.08
C LYS A 48 -0.01 -5.51 -3.92
N GLN A 49 0.44 -6.16 -5.00
CA GLN A 49 1.67 -6.91 -5.08
C GLN A 49 2.71 -5.86 -4.78
N VAL A 50 3.23 -5.90 -3.56
CA VAL A 50 4.36 -5.09 -3.15
C VAL A 50 5.46 -5.54 -4.09
N ARG A 51 5.64 -4.81 -5.20
CA ARG A 51 6.64 -5.11 -6.20
C ARG A 51 7.97 -5.04 -5.46
N THR A 52 8.59 -6.20 -5.25
CA THR A 52 9.88 -6.29 -4.57
C THR A 52 10.94 -5.77 -5.53
N TRP A 53 11.15 -4.46 -5.50
CA TRP A 53 12.26 -3.84 -6.23
C TRP A 53 13.58 -4.40 -5.68
N PRO A 54 14.58 -4.70 -6.53
CA PRO A 54 14.63 -4.44 -7.97
C PRO A 54 14.02 -5.56 -8.84
N CYS A 55 13.06 -5.21 -9.69
CA CYS A 55 12.59 -6.01 -10.82
C CYS A 55 12.21 -5.06 -11.97
N CYS A 56 12.19 -5.54 -13.22
CA CYS A 56 11.83 -4.74 -14.38
C CYS A 56 11.17 -5.61 -15.47
N ASP A 57 10.00 -5.21 -15.95
CA ASP A 57 9.30 -5.81 -17.09
C ASP A 57 9.71 -5.14 -18.41
N SER A 58 9.97 -3.82 -18.41
CA SER A 58 10.33 -3.04 -19.61
C SER A 58 11.77 -2.53 -19.56
N CYS A 59 12.68 -3.20 -20.25
CA CYS A 59 14.10 -2.85 -20.29
C CYS A 59 14.43 -1.78 -21.34
N GLY A 60 15.27 -0.82 -20.93
CA GLY A 60 15.79 0.23 -21.79
C GLY A 60 17.23 -0.02 -22.22
N ALA A 61 18.01 1.06 -22.30
CA ALA A 61 19.42 0.98 -22.66
C ALA A 61 20.22 0.17 -21.64
N CYS A 62 21.16 -0.65 -22.14
CA CYS A 62 22.10 -1.42 -21.34
C CYS A 62 23.54 -1.09 -21.71
N ILE A 63 24.43 -1.13 -20.73
CA ILE A 63 25.88 -1.03 -20.92
C ILE A 63 26.42 -2.45 -21.08
N GLU A 64 26.96 -2.77 -22.25
CA GLU A 64 27.50 -4.10 -22.64
C GLU A 64 28.85 -4.44 -21.96
N THR A 65 28.90 -4.27 -20.65
CA THR A 65 30.03 -4.65 -19.80
C THR A 65 29.58 -5.70 -18.80
N LEU A 66 30.45 -6.57 -18.31
CA LEU A 66 30.10 -7.58 -17.31
C LEU A 66 30.43 -7.06 -15.88
N PRO A 67 29.45 -6.98 -14.95
CA PRO A 67 28.05 -7.38 -15.09
C PRO A 67 27.20 -6.34 -15.83
N LEU A 68 26.19 -6.80 -16.58
CA LEU A 68 25.35 -5.96 -17.43
C LEU A 68 24.56 -4.98 -16.56
N ARG A 69 24.61 -3.69 -16.90
CA ARG A 69 23.83 -2.66 -16.21
C ARG A 69 22.83 -2.06 -17.17
N CYS A 70 21.55 -2.08 -16.81
CA CYS A 70 20.45 -1.65 -17.65
C CYS A 70 19.58 -0.61 -16.95
N GLN A 71 18.93 0.24 -17.74
CA GLN A 71 17.89 1.13 -17.28
C GLN A 71 16.52 0.43 -17.33
N CYS A 72 15.68 0.66 -16.33
CA CYS A 72 14.28 0.24 -16.38
C CYS A 72 13.38 1.36 -16.87
N LEU A 73 12.44 1.02 -17.76
CA LEU A 73 11.46 1.94 -18.31
C LEU A 73 10.09 1.81 -17.63
N ASP A 74 9.95 0.86 -16.70
CA ASP A 74 8.72 0.73 -15.93
C ASP A 74 8.42 1.98 -15.13
N LEU A 75 7.11 2.26 -15.03
CA LEU A 75 6.59 3.33 -14.23
C LEU A 75 6.22 2.79 -12.85
N LEU A 76 6.86 3.33 -11.83
CA LEU A 76 6.66 2.99 -10.44
C LEU A 76 5.65 3.94 -9.78
N PRO A 77 4.91 3.46 -8.77
CA PRO A 77 4.03 4.33 -7.97
C PRO A 77 4.81 5.28 -7.05
N SER A 78 6.09 5.01 -6.81
CA SER A 78 7.00 5.83 -6.00
C SER A 78 8.46 5.57 -6.38
N CYS A 79 9.34 6.55 -6.18
CA CYS A 79 10.78 6.38 -6.34
C CYS A 79 11.36 5.40 -5.29
N PRO A 80 12.05 4.32 -5.70
CA PRO A 80 12.77 3.46 -4.77
C PRO A 80 13.93 4.21 -4.11
N SER A 81 14.22 3.91 -2.84
CA SER A 81 15.35 4.52 -2.12
C SER A 81 16.72 4.18 -2.71
N THR A 82 16.82 3.07 -3.46
CA THR A 82 18.04 2.67 -4.17
C THR A 82 18.20 3.35 -5.53
N CYS A 83 17.16 4.03 -6.02
CA CYS A 83 17.23 4.84 -7.23
C CYS A 83 17.69 6.26 -6.91
N ARG A 84 18.88 6.63 -7.37
CA ARG A 84 19.49 7.96 -7.18
C ARG A 84 18.92 9.00 -8.14
N ARG A 85 18.61 8.61 -9.37
CA ARG A 85 18.03 9.50 -10.38
C ARG A 85 16.61 9.04 -10.71
N CYS A 86 15.63 9.65 -10.06
CA CYS A 86 14.22 9.36 -10.28
C CYS A 86 13.51 10.60 -10.81
N ILE A 87 12.66 10.43 -11.81
CA ILE A 87 11.84 11.49 -12.37
C ILE A 87 10.37 11.17 -12.19
N GLU A 88 9.56 12.20 -11.95
CA GLU A 88 8.10 12.12 -12.01
C GLU A 88 7.69 12.35 -13.46
N GLU A 89 6.86 11.47 -14.01
CA GLU A 89 6.26 11.66 -15.32
C GLU A 89 5.05 12.57 -15.18
N ASP A 90 5.13 13.75 -15.78
CA ASP A 90 4.02 14.68 -15.81
C ASP A 90 2.83 14.07 -16.56
N LYS A 91 1.69 13.92 -15.89
CA LYS A 91 0.40 13.74 -16.58
C LYS A 91 -0.06 15.08 -17.11
N ASP A 92 -0.75 15.03 -18.25
CA ASP A 92 -1.45 16.16 -18.84
C ASP A 92 -2.16 16.99 -17.74
N PRO A 93 -1.84 18.29 -17.61
CA PRO A 93 -2.36 19.12 -16.51
C PRO A 93 -3.88 19.28 -16.54
N ALA A 94 -4.55 18.92 -17.65
CA ALA A 94 -6.00 18.96 -17.80
C ALA A 94 -6.75 17.88 -16.99
N LEU A 95 -6.07 16.83 -16.50
CA LEU A 95 -6.63 15.83 -15.57
C LEU A 95 -6.05 16.07 -14.17
N SER A 96 -6.35 17.24 -13.61
CA SER A 96 -5.83 17.66 -12.31
C SER A 96 -6.58 16.95 -11.17
N ALA A 97 -5.79 16.40 -10.23
CA ALA A 97 -6.16 15.88 -8.90
C ALA A 97 -6.53 14.38 -8.76
N ASP A 98 -5.74 13.42 -9.29
CA ASP A 98 -5.97 11.97 -9.04
C ASP A 98 -4.66 11.10 -9.11
N PRO A 99 -4.54 10.01 -8.32
CA PRO A 99 -3.33 9.47 -7.67
C PRO A 99 -2.41 8.62 -8.57
N SER A 100 -2.30 8.97 -9.84
CA SER A 100 -1.48 8.26 -10.82
C SER A 100 -0.08 8.87 -10.99
N ARG A 101 0.53 9.43 -9.94
CA ARG A 101 1.93 9.89 -10.04
C ARG A 101 2.79 8.69 -10.39
N LYS A 102 3.39 8.74 -11.56
CA LYS A 102 4.20 7.67 -12.11
C LYS A 102 5.63 8.15 -12.10
N TYR A 103 6.50 7.37 -11.51
CA TYR A 103 7.91 7.67 -11.37
C TYR A 103 8.71 6.74 -12.25
N ARG A 104 9.76 7.23 -12.89
CA ARG A 104 10.71 6.41 -13.64
C ARG A 104 12.09 6.51 -13.02
N CYS A 105 12.72 5.37 -12.76
CA CYS A 105 14.11 5.32 -12.34
C CYS A 105 15.03 5.40 -13.56
N LEU A 106 15.97 6.32 -13.56
CA LEU A 106 16.90 6.53 -14.67
C LEU A 106 18.25 5.85 -14.46
N ASP A 107 18.49 5.22 -13.31
CA ASP A 107 19.75 4.54 -12.99
C ASP A 107 19.99 3.30 -13.84
N PHE A 108 21.29 3.03 -14.08
CA PHE A 108 21.75 1.78 -14.66
C PHE A 108 22.03 0.79 -13.54
N ILE A 109 21.16 -0.21 -13.40
CA ILE A 109 21.19 -1.19 -12.31
C ILE A 109 21.66 -2.52 -12.86
N THR A 110 22.55 -3.16 -12.11
CA THR A 110 23.16 -4.44 -12.46
C THR A 110 22.13 -5.57 -12.47
N ASN A 111 22.11 -6.38 -13.53
CA ASN A 111 21.26 -7.57 -13.70
C ASN A 111 19.75 -7.31 -13.50
N LEU A 112 19.30 -6.06 -13.65
CA LEU A 112 17.91 -5.68 -13.39
C LEU A 112 16.93 -6.34 -14.38
N CYS A 113 17.34 -6.43 -15.64
CA CYS A 113 16.55 -7.01 -16.72
C CYS A 113 16.48 -8.54 -16.68
N GLU A 114 17.27 -9.17 -15.83
CA GLU A 114 17.18 -10.61 -15.58
C GLU A 114 16.06 -10.94 -14.57
N GLN A 115 15.55 -9.93 -13.85
CA GLN A 115 14.49 -10.08 -12.84
C GLN A 115 13.19 -9.43 -13.31
N THR A 116 12.29 -10.21 -13.91
CA THR A 116 10.97 -9.71 -14.33
C THR A 116 10.00 -9.63 -13.15
N CYS A 117 9.23 -8.55 -13.09
CA CYS A 117 8.32 -8.32 -11.97
C CYS A 117 7.09 -9.24 -12.00
N THR A 118 6.75 -9.76 -13.18
CA THR A 118 5.59 -10.65 -13.37
C THR A 118 5.89 -12.11 -12.98
N SER A 119 7.16 -12.50 -12.83
CA SER A 119 7.56 -13.88 -12.51
C SER A 119 7.73 -14.16 -11.00
N THR A 120 7.82 -13.12 -10.16
CA THR A 120 8.15 -13.27 -8.72
C THR A 120 7.02 -13.86 -7.86
N SER A 121 5.85 -14.16 -8.42
CA SER A 121 4.75 -14.81 -7.69
C SER A 121 4.72 -16.34 -7.83
N ILE A 122 5.66 -16.97 -8.54
CA ILE A 122 5.68 -18.44 -8.71
C ILE A 122 7.03 -19.06 -8.31
N ILE A 123 7.68 -18.63 -7.23
CA ILE A 123 8.72 -19.45 -6.57
C ILE A 123 8.71 -19.19 -5.05
N ASN A 124 7.70 -19.70 -4.34
CA ASN A 124 7.86 -20.30 -2.99
C ASN A 124 6.54 -20.95 -2.51
N GLN A 125 6.35 -22.22 -2.86
CA GLN A 125 5.66 -23.21 -2.01
C GLN A 125 6.67 -24.31 -1.71
#